data_AF-A0A7J5AL03-F1
#
_entry.id   AF-A0A7J5AL03-F1
#
_cell.length_a   1.000
_cell.length_b   1.000
_cell.length_c   1.000
_cell.angle_alpha   90.00
_cell.angle_beta   90.00
_cell.angle_gamma   90.00
#
_symmetry.space_group_name_H-M   'P 1'
#
loop_
_entity.id
_entity.type
_entity.pdbx_description
1 polymer ?
#
loop_
_entity_poly.entity_id
_entity_poly.type
_entity_poly.pdbx_seq_one_letter_code
_entity_poly.pdbx_strand_id
1 'polypeptide(L)'
;MRVRSLVSRCTVILLAAAAAIWPAGPAAAASLPLERCYGLETPQHEDERDWFAPGNVHTTWPSPVGMVDRDVFRVSALGKVRIDHWGTQKSIAGELPLAGSGWPAPDAPRYALIAKVTSGSMLVLSTGLFYGSGRWFPVGAGSGCMLYYNAGAPSRLVFSFNDPNLGDNGGGASVWVRQWWGEF
;
A
#
# COMPACT_ATOMS: atom_id res chain seq x y z
N MET A 1 61.35 40.17 56.86
CA MET A 1 60.78 39.07 56.06
C MET A 1 59.99 38.14 56.97
N ARG A 2 58.68 38.06 56.82
CA ARG A 2 57.80 37.08 57.48
C ARG A 2 56.78 36.63 56.43
N VAL A 3 56.97 35.42 55.93
CA VAL A 3 56.05 34.74 55.00
C VAL A 3 54.94 34.12 55.85
N ARG A 4 53.68 34.49 55.60
CA ARG A 4 52.50 33.78 56.12
C ARG A 4 51.84 33.08 54.94
N SER A 5 51.98 31.76 54.88
CA SER A 5 51.27 30.92 53.91
C SER A 5 49.86 30.62 54.44
N LEU A 6 48.84 30.97 53.67
CA LEU A 6 47.47 30.49 53.85
C LEU A 6 47.33 29.15 53.12
N VAL A 7 47.11 28.08 53.87
CA VAL A 7 46.66 26.79 53.37
C VAL A 7 45.40 26.44 54.15
N SER A 8 44.43 25.77 53.49
CA SER A 8 43.24 25.08 54.04
C SER A 8 41.93 25.72 53.55
N ARG A 9 40.97 25.07 52.89
CA ARG A 9 40.69 23.68 52.51
C ARG A 9 39.62 23.76 51.40
N CYS A 10 39.87 23.17 50.23
CA CYS A 10 38.80 22.90 49.25
C CYS A 10 38.44 21.42 49.36
N THR A 11 37.29 21.13 49.96
CA THR A 11 36.70 19.80 50.01
C THR A 11 36.12 19.47 48.64
N VAL A 12 36.74 18.54 47.91
CA VAL A 12 36.19 18.01 46.65
C VAL A 12 35.29 16.82 46.99
N ILE A 13 33.99 16.95 46.71
CA ILE A 13 33.03 15.85 46.82
C ILE A 13 33.06 15.09 45.49
N LEU A 14 33.61 13.88 45.51
CA LEU A 14 33.54 12.93 44.39
C LEU A 14 32.19 12.20 44.44
N LEU A 15 31.25 12.59 43.57
CA LEU A 15 30.04 11.83 43.30
C LEU A 15 30.37 10.73 42.28
N ALA A 16 30.47 9.50 42.75
CA ALA A 16 30.59 8.32 41.91
C ALA A 16 29.22 8.01 41.28
N ALA A 17 29.08 8.23 39.97
CA ALA A 17 27.92 7.79 39.21
C ALA A 17 28.04 6.29 38.91
N ALA A 18 27.24 5.47 39.58
CA ALA A 18 27.06 4.07 39.24
C ALA A 18 26.14 3.96 38.01
N ALA A 19 26.72 3.86 36.82
CA ALA A 19 25.98 3.51 35.61
C ALA A 19 25.62 2.02 35.66
N ALA A 20 24.34 1.72 35.87
CA ALA A 20 23.82 0.36 35.72
C ALA A 20 23.90 -0.02 34.23
N ILE A 21 24.84 -0.91 33.89
CA ILE A 21 24.97 -1.49 32.57
C ILE A 21 23.86 -2.54 32.44
N TRP A 22 22.68 -2.11 32.00
CA TRP A 22 21.66 -3.05 31.54
C TRP A 22 22.04 -3.52 30.13
N PRO A 23 22.01 -4.83 29.85
CA PRO A 23 22.19 -5.30 28.48
C PRO A 23 21.06 -4.70 27.65
N ALA A 24 21.43 -3.93 26.62
CA ALA A 24 20.50 -3.56 25.58
C ALA A 24 19.94 -4.87 25.01
N GLY A 25 18.65 -5.13 25.25
CA GLY A 25 17.96 -6.21 24.55
C GLY A 25 18.13 -6.00 23.04
N PRO A 26 18.19 -7.06 22.23
CA PRO A 26 18.26 -6.91 20.79
C PRO A 26 17.11 -6.00 20.35
N ALA A 27 17.41 -4.93 19.63
CA ALA A 27 16.38 -4.16 18.94
C ALA A 27 15.63 -5.17 18.09
N ALA A 28 14.35 -5.42 18.40
CA ALA A 28 13.51 -6.23 17.55
C ALA A 28 13.59 -5.61 16.15
N ALA A 29 14.11 -6.37 15.18
CA ALA A 29 14.11 -5.94 13.80
C ALA A 29 12.65 -5.61 13.45
N ALA A 30 12.37 -4.37 13.05
CA ALA A 30 11.03 -4.01 12.60
C ALA A 30 10.66 -4.97 11.46
N SER A 31 9.50 -5.62 11.58
CA SER A 31 9.00 -6.51 10.53
C SER A 31 8.85 -5.72 9.24
N LEU A 32 9.31 -6.28 8.11
CA LEU A 32 9.26 -5.57 6.84
C LEU A 32 7.79 -5.29 6.47
N PRO A 33 7.47 -4.17 5.80
CA PRO A 33 6.08 -3.80 5.48
C PRO A 33 5.29 -4.92 4.78
N LEU A 34 5.97 -5.74 3.97
CA LEU A 34 5.40 -6.89 3.30
C LEU A 34 5.02 -8.02 4.27
N GLU A 35 5.89 -8.32 5.23
CA GLU A 35 5.63 -9.31 6.29
C GLU A 35 4.43 -8.89 7.13
N ARG A 36 4.32 -7.60 7.46
CA ARG A 36 3.18 -7.03 8.20
C ARG A 36 1.85 -7.22 7.45
N CYS A 37 1.86 -6.99 6.13
CA CYS A 37 0.67 -7.23 5.30
C CYS A 37 0.26 -8.71 5.29
N TYR A 38 1.23 -9.63 5.20
CA TYR A 38 0.97 -11.08 5.25
C TYR A 38 0.48 -11.53 6.62
N GLY A 39 1.08 -10.98 7.69
CA GLY A 39 0.71 -11.22 9.08
C GLY A 39 -0.62 -10.57 9.49
N LEU A 40 -1.26 -9.80 8.61
CA LEU A 40 -2.46 -9.03 8.91
C LEU A 40 -2.29 -8.08 10.10
N GLU A 41 -1.07 -7.58 10.30
CA GLU A 41 -0.80 -6.57 11.32
C GLU A 41 -1.56 -5.27 11.01
N THR A 42 -1.83 -4.46 12.03
CA THR A 42 -2.53 -3.18 11.86
C THR A 42 -1.79 -2.30 10.85
N PRO A 43 -2.44 -1.88 9.75
CA PRO A 43 -1.83 -0.99 8.78
C PRO A 43 -1.64 0.41 9.35
N GLN A 44 -0.66 1.16 8.84
CA GLN A 44 -0.48 2.58 9.18
C GLN A 44 -1.63 3.44 8.62
N HIS A 45 -2.23 3.00 7.52
CA HIS A 45 -3.42 3.62 6.96
C HIS A 45 -4.43 2.58 6.46
N GLU A 46 -5.70 2.80 6.76
CA GLU A 46 -6.84 2.06 6.24
C GLU A 46 -7.96 3.06 5.92
N ASP A 47 -8.68 2.82 4.83
CA ASP A 47 -9.89 3.58 4.51
C ASP A 47 -10.90 3.46 5.67
N GLU A 48 -11.37 4.58 6.24
CA GLU A 48 -12.34 4.57 7.36
C GLU A 48 -13.69 3.92 6.99
N ARG A 49 -14.03 3.93 5.69
CA ARG A 49 -15.21 3.33 5.10
C ARG A 49 -14.90 2.90 3.68
N ASP A 50 -15.66 1.95 3.16
CA ASP A 50 -15.60 1.64 1.75
C ASP A 50 -16.03 2.85 0.91
N TRP A 51 -15.39 3.00 -0.24
CA TRP A 51 -15.74 4.00 -1.24
C TRP A 51 -16.09 3.29 -2.55
N PHE A 52 -16.87 3.98 -3.39
CA PHE A 52 -17.43 3.36 -4.57
C PHE A 52 -16.60 3.66 -5.83
N ALA A 53 -16.15 2.61 -6.51
CA ALA A 53 -15.55 2.65 -7.84
C ALA A 53 -16.62 2.31 -8.89
N PRO A 54 -17.16 3.29 -9.64
CA PRO A 54 -18.20 3.04 -10.63
C PRO A 54 -17.68 2.24 -11.82
N GLY A 55 -18.55 1.40 -12.38
CA GLY A 55 -18.27 0.48 -13.48
C GLY A 55 -17.80 1.13 -14.78
N ASN A 56 -18.11 2.42 -14.97
CA ASN A 56 -18.04 3.11 -16.26
C ASN A 56 -16.99 4.24 -16.34
N VAL A 57 -16.18 4.42 -15.30
CA VAL A 57 -15.13 5.45 -15.25
C VAL A 57 -13.87 4.93 -14.57
N HIS A 58 -12.76 5.63 -14.76
CA HIS A 58 -11.57 5.42 -13.94
C HIS A 58 -11.67 6.25 -12.67
N THR A 59 -11.44 5.63 -11.51
CA THR A 59 -11.59 6.31 -10.20
C THR A 59 -10.27 6.30 -9.46
N THR A 60 -9.82 7.48 -9.04
CA THR A 60 -8.63 7.58 -8.18
C THR A 60 -9.02 7.23 -6.75
N TRP A 61 -8.19 6.44 -6.08
CA TRP A 61 -8.32 6.16 -4.65
C TRP A 61 -8.40 7.48 -3.86
N PRO A 62 -9.49 7.77 -3.14
CA PRO A 62 -9.71 9.08 -2.52
C PRO A 62 -8.97 9.24 -1.18
N SER A 63 -7.77 8.68 -1.06
CA SER A 63 -7.01 8.76 0.19
C SER A 63 -6.27 10.09 0.31
N PRO A 64 -6.27 10.72 1.51
CA PRO A 64 -5.45 11.89 1.77
C PRO A 64 -3.95 11.54 1.93
N VAL A 65 -3.62 10.26 2.12
CA VAL A 65 -2.23 9.83 2.23
C VAL A 65 -1.66 9.50 0.85
N GLY A 66 -0.40 9.86 0.66
CA GLY A 66 0.33 9.58 -0.58
C GLY A 66 0.82 8.13 -0.66
N MET A 67 1.41 7.80 -1.80
CA MET A 67 2.18 6.57 -1.99
C MET A 67 3.67 6.90 -1.94
N VAL A 68 4.43 6.27 -1.05
CA VAL A 68 5.88 6.40 -0.92
C VAL A 68 6.59 5.10 -1.28
N ASP A 69 7.89 5.17 -1.53
CA ASP A 69 8.66 4.00 -1.94
C ASP A 69 8.52 2.86 -0.91
N ARG A 70 8.36 1.63 -1.41
CA ARG A 70 8.20 0.40 -0.61
C ARG A 70 6.94 0.31 0.23
N ASP A 71 5.95 1.17 0.00
CA ASP A 71 4.63 0.96 0.57
C ASP A 71 4.04 -0.37 0.10
N VAL A 72 3.37 -1.05 1.03
CA VAL A 72 2.61 -2.26 0.74
C VAL A 72 1.14 -1.98 0.83
N PHE A 73 0.39 -2.41 -0.17
CA PHE A 73 -1.04 -2.22 -0.27
C PHE A 73 -1.76 -3.56 -0.22
N ARG A 74 -2.93 -3.56 0.42
CA ARG A 74 -3.92 -4.61 0.28
C ARG A 74 -5.25 -3.98 -0.02
N VAL A 75 -5.75 -4.24 -1.21
CA VAL A 75 -7.08 -3.84 -1.64
C VAL A 75 -8.00 -5.01 -1.49
N SER A 76 -9.23 -4.73 -1.12
CA SER A 76 -10.28 -5.70 -1.25
C SER A 76 -11.58 -4.99 -1.58
N ALA A 77 -12.53 -5.73 -2.14
CA ALA A 77 -13.69 -5.14 -2.76
C ALA A 77 -14.87 -6.12 -2.84
N LEU A 78 -16.07 -5.55 -2.92
CA LEU A 78 -17.32 -6.27 -3.13
C LEU A 78 -18.14 -5.56 -4.20
N GLY A 79 -18.88 -6.32 -5.00
CA GLY A 79 -19.79 -5.74 -5.99
C GLY A 79 -20.00 -6.59 -7.23
N LYS A 80 -20.73 -6.00 -8.18
CA LYS A 80 -20.95 -6.52 -9.52
C LYS A 80 -20.88 -5.37 -10.52
N VAL A 81 -20.34 -5.64 -11.69
CA VAL A 81 -20.31 -4.70 -12.81
C VAL A 81 -21.31 -5.16 -13.87
N ARG A 82 -22.14 -4.22 -14.33
CA ARG A 82 -22.94 -4.40 -15.54
C ARG A 82 -22.02 -4.13 -16.73
N ILE A 83 -21.98 -5.01 -17.72
CA ILE A 83 -21.04 -4.93 -18.86
C ILE A 83 -21.66 -4.51 -20.19
N ASP A 84 -22.98 -4.25 -20.20
CA ASP A 84 -23.70 -3.95 -21.42
C ASP A 84 -25.05 -3.26 -21.13
N HIS A 85 -25.67 -2.67 -22.16
CA HIS A 85 -26.97 -2.00 -22.04
C HIS A 85 -28.13 -2.93 -21.64
N TRP A 86 -28.02 -4.23 -21.92
CA TRP A 86 -29.04 -5.24 -21.65
C TRP A 86 -29.08 -5.70 -20.19
N GLY A 87 -28.09 -5.30 -19.38
CA GLY A 87 -28.08 -5.55 -17.95
C GLY A 87 -27.22 -6.72 -17.50
N THR A 88 -26.39 -7.29 -18.37
CA THR A 88 -25.54 -8.45 -18.04
C THR A 88 -24.60 -8.10 -16.87
N GLN A 89 -24.73 -8.86 -15.78
CA GLN A 89 -23.93 -8.66 -14.56
C GLN A 89 -22.76 -9.62 -14.50
N LYS A 90 -21.59 -9.11 -14.09
CA LYS A 90 -20.36 -9.87 -13.89
C LYS A 90 -19.82 -9.63 -12.49
N SER A 91 -19.19 -10.67 -11.93
CA SER A 91 -18.48 -10.55 -10.66
C SER A 91 -17.28 -9.62 -10.82
N ILE A 92 -17.02 -8.78 -9.82
CA ILE A 92 -15.82 -7.92 -9.81
C ILE A 92 -14.53 -8.71 -9.53
N ALA A 93 -14.63 -9.97 -9.10
CA ALA A 93 -13.51 -10.91 -9.14
C ALA A 93 -13.08 -11.24 -10.59
N GLY A 94 -13.93 -10.94 -11.56
CA GLY A 94 -13.77 -11.26 -12.97
C GLY A 94 -14.12 -12.71 -13.30
N GLU A 95 -14.03 -13.02 -14.58
CA GLU A 95 -14.34 -14.34 -15.12
C GLU A 95 -13.18 -14.84 -15.99
N LEU A 96 -12.96 -16.16 -15.95
CA LEU A 96 -12.07 -16.84 -16.88
C LEU A 96 -12.74 -17.03 -18.24
N PRO A 97 -11.97 -17.11 -19.34
CA PRO A 97 -10.50 -17.08 -19.41
C PRO A 97 -9.91 -15.68 -19.17
N LEU A 98 -8.58 -15.60 -19.11
CA LEU A 98 -7.90 -14.29 -19.13
C LEU A 98 -8.32 -13.48 -20.36
N ALA A 99 -8.29 -12.17 -20.20
CA ALA A 99 -8.85 -11.22 -21.15
C ALA A 99 -8.19 -11.27 -22.54
N GLY A 100 -6.86 -11.34 -22.57
CA GLY A 100 -6.06 -11.38 -23.79
C GLY A 100 -5.88 -10.02 -24.45
N SER A 101 -5.31 -10.03 -25.67
CA SER A 101 -4.96 -8.81 -26.39
C SER A 101 -6.16 -7.89 -26.64
N GLY A 102 -5.95 -6.58 -26.52
CA GLY A 102 -6.98 -5.54 -26.73
C GLY A 102 -7.75 -5.13 -25.46
N TRP A 103 -7.57 -5.83 -24.34
CA TRP A 103 -8.15 -5.46 -23.06
C TRP A 103 -7.21 -4.57 -22.23
N PRO A 104 -7.73 -3.78 -21.28
CA PRO A 104 -6.90 -2.92 -20.43
C PRO A 104 -5.81 -3.68 -19.66
N ALA A 105 -6.14 -4.87 -19.12
CA ALA A 105 -5.22 -5.78 -18.46
C ALA A 105 -5.31 -7.18 -19.12
N PRO A 106 -4.51 -7.45 -20.16
CA PRO A 106 -4.58 -8.70 -20.94
C PRO A 106 -4.36 -9.99 -20.13
N ASP A 107 -3.58 -9.89 -19.05
CA ASP A 107 -3.22 -10.97 -18.14
C ASP A 107 -4.15 -11.09 -16.92
N ALA A 108 -5.17 -10.24 -16.81
CA ALA A 108 -6.19 -10.32 -15.77
C ALA A 108 -7.46 -11.03 -16.28
N PRO A 109 -8.30 -11.59 -15.37
CA PRO A 109 -9.63 -12.08 -15.72
C PRO A 109 -10.48 -10.99 -16.36
N ARG A 110 -11.41 -11.37 -17.24
CA ARG A 110 -12.34 -10.43 -17.89
C ARG A 110 -13.25 -9.79 -16.85
N TYR A 111 -13.55 -8.52 -17.01
CA TYR A 111 -14.45 -7.73 -16.17
C TYR A 111 -14.03 -7.59 -14.70
N ALA A 112 -12.84 -8.07 -14.34
CA ALA A 112 -12.30 -7.94 -13.00
C ALA A 112 -12.10 -6.46 -12.63
N LEU A 113 -12.23 -6.14 -11.34
CA LEU A 113 -11.66 -4.90 -10.81
C LEU A 113 -10.14 -4.93 -11.03
N ILE A 114 -9.63 -3.86 -11.62
CA ILE A 114 -8.21 -3.65 -11.91
C ILE A 114 -7.77 -2.32 -11.31
N ALA A 115 -6.47 -2.20 -11.07
CA ALA A 115 -5.88 -0.93 -10.69
C ALA A 115 -4.58 -0.66 -11.44
N LYS A 116 -4.11 0.57 -11.40
CA LYS A 116 -2.79 0.98 -11.89
C LYS A 116 -2.21 2.03 -10.97
N VAL A 117 -0.89 2.18 -11.03
CA VAL A 117 -0.18 3.32 -10.45
C VAL A 117 0.15 4.33 -11.55
N THR A 118 0.01 5.63 -11.26
CA THR A 118 0.29 6.69 -12.26
C THR A 118 1.79 6.98 -12.44
N SER A 119 2.62 6.58 -11.47
CA SER A 119 4.08 6.66 -11.48
C SER A 119 4.64 5.45 -10.71
N GLY A 120 5.88 5.05 -10.98
CA GLY A 120 6.51 3.91 -10.31
C GLY A 120 6.14 2.56 -10.91
N SER A 121 6.18 1.52 -10.09
CA SER A 121 5.72 0.17 -10.43
C SER A 121 5.09 -0.53 -9.24
N MET A 122 4.20 -1.48 -9.52
CA MET A 122 3.55 -2.32 -8.52
C MET A 122 3.94 -3.78 -8.76
N LEU A 123 4.54 -4.42 -7.76
CA LEU A 123 4.67 -5.87 -7.71
C LEU A 123 3.39 -6.45 -7.08
N VAL A 124 2.63 -7.23 -7.83
CA VAL A 124 1.42 -7.90 -7.34
C VAL A 124 1.78 -9.32 -6.93
N LEU A 125 1.85 -9.60 -5.63
CA LEU A 125 2.43 -10.85 -5.12
C LEU A 125 1.58 -12.07 -5.49
N SER A 126 0.27 -11.90 -5.65
CA SER A 126 -0.64 -12.97 -6.04
C SER A 126 -0.39 -13.48 -7.47
N THR A 127 0.17 -12.65 -8.35
CA THR A 127 0.57 -13.05 -9.72
C THR A 127 2.09 -13.19 -9.87
N GLY A 128 2.87 -12.62 -8.96
CA GLY A 128 4.34 -12.56 -9.04
C GLY A 128 4.86 -11.60 -10.12
N LEU A 129 4.00 -10.72 -10.65
CA LEU A 129 4.33 -9.85 -11.78
C LEU A 129 4.50 -8.39 -11.36
N PHE A 130 5.44 -7.73 -12.03
CA PHE A 130 5.64 -6.28 -11.97
C PHE A 130 4.82 -5.56 -13.03
N TYR A 131 4.08 -4.54 -12.60
CA TYR A 131 3.30 -3.65 -13.43
C TYR A 131 3.86 -2.24 -13.34
N GLY A 132 4.54 -1.80 -14.40
CA GLY A 132 5.10 -0.46 -14.47
C GLY A 132 4.04 0.64 -14.55
N SER A 133 4.52 1.88 -14.57
CA SER A 133 3.69 3.08 -14.63
C SER A 133 2.60 2.98 -15.71
N GLY A 134 1.36 3.27 -15.32
CA GLY A 134 0.21 3.25 -16.22
C GLY A 134 -0.31 1.87 -16.60
N ARG A 135 0.41 0.77 -16.33
CA ARG A 135 -0.07 -0.59 -16.60
C ARG A 135 -1.11 -1.01 -15.57
N TRP A 136 -2.22 -1.51 -16.08
CA TRP A 136 -3.27 -2.11 -15.26
C TRP A 136 -2.87 -3.49 -14.75
N PHE A 137 -3.28 -3.80 -13.53
CA PHE A 137 -3.05 -5.05 -12.83
C PHE A 137 -4.32 -5.56 -12.15
N PRO A 138 -4.48 -6.88 -11.96
CA PRO A 138 -5.66 -7.45 -11.33
C PRO A 138 -5.75 -7.08 -9.84
N VAL A 139 -6.94 -6.70 -9.41
CA VAL A 139 -7.31 -6.53 -7.99
C VAL A 139 -8.39 -7.54 -7.60
N GLY A 140 -9.43 -7.68 -8.43
CA GLY A 140 -10.56 -8.55 -8.15
C GLY A 140 -11.29 -8.20 -6.85
N ALA A 141 -11.81 -9.21 -6.16
CA ALA A 141 -12.40 -9.05 -4.81
C ALA A 141 -11.35 -8.87 -3.71
N GLY A 142 -10.07 -9.15 -4.01
CA GLY A 142 -8.97 -9.05 -3.07
C GLY A 142 -7.63 -9.20 -3.78
N SER A 143 -6.76 -8.19 -3.65
CA SER A 143 -5.48 -8.16 -4.36
C SER A 143 -4.42 -9.10 -3.78
N GLY A 144 -4.60 -9.53 -2.51
CA GLY A 144 -3.47 -9.94 -1.68
C GLY A 144 -2.58 -8.74 -1.32
N CYS A 145 -1.33 -9.00 -0.95
CA CYS A 145 -0.34 -7.94 -0.71
C CYS A 145 0.29 -7.50 -2.04
N MET A 146 0.49 -6.20 -2.21
CA MET A 146 1.14 -5.60 -3.38
C MET A 146 2.21 -4.63 -2.90
N LEU A 147 3.40 -4.65 -3.51
CA LEU A 147 4.52 -3.80 -3.12
C LEU A 147 4.77 -2.73 -4.18
N TYR A 148 4.76 -1.47 -3.76
CA TYR A 148 4.98 -0.32 -4.62
C TYR A 148 6.45 0.10 -4.63
N TYR A 149 6.95 0.46 -5.81
CA TYR A 149 8.27 1.03 -6.03
C TYR A 149 8.14 2.39 -6.71
N ASN A 150 8.70 3.42 -6.10
CA ASN A 150 8.63 4.80 -6.59
C ASN A 150 9.59 5.02 -7.78
N ALA A 151 9.21 5.89 -8.72
CA ALA A 151 10.03 6.32 -9.86
C ALA A 151 10.44 7.81 -9.80
N GLY A 152 10.42 8.43 -8.62
CA GLY A 152 10.82 9.82 -8.40
C GLY A 152 9.72 10.86 -8.64
N ALA A 153 8.47 10.44 -8.79
CA ALA A 153 7.32 11.35 -8.95
C ALA A 153 6.10 10.86 -8.13
N PRO A 154 5.27 11.78 -7.60
CA PRO A 154 4.06 11.42 -6.88
C PRO A 154 3.19 10.46 -7.69
N SER A 155 2.71 9.41 -7.04
CA SER A 155 1.85 8.39 -7.65
C SER A 155 0.48 8.35 -7.02
N ARG A 156 -0.48 7.88 -7.80
CA ARG A 156 -1.86 7.65 -7.39
C ARG A 156 -2.26 6.24 -7.79
N LEU A 157 -3.03 5.59 -6.92
CA LEU A 157 -3.71 4.35 -7.22
C LEU A 157 -5.03 4.66 -7.93
N VAL A 158 -5.19 4.15 -9.14
CA VAL A 158 -6.38 4.38 -9.98
C VAL A 158 -7.04 3.05 -10.28
N PHE A 159 -8.35 2.98 -10.12
CA PHE A 159 -9.17 1.79 -10.29
C PHE A 159 -10.04 1.86 -11.55
N SER A 160 -10.33 0.69 -12.12
CA SER A 160 -11.28 0.52 -13.21
C SER A 160 -11.71 -0.95 -13.32
N PHE A 161 -12.40 -1.30 -14.41
CA PHE A 161 -12.80 -2.67 -14.72
C PHE A 161 -12.09 -3.11 -15.99
N ASN A 162 -11.67 -4.38 -16.02
CA ASN A 162 -11.00 -4.96 -17.17
C ASN A 162 -12.02 -5.20 -18.27
N ASP A 163 -12.35 -4.15 -19.00
CA ASP A 163 -13.31 -4.15 -20.11
C ASP A 163 -12.85 -3.14 -21.17
N PRO A 164 -12.70 -3.54 -22.45
CA PRO A 164 -12.35 -2.62 -23.53
C PRO A 164 -13.44 -1.58 -23.82
N ASN A 165 -14.70 -1.81 -23.42
CA ASN A 165 -15.79 -0.87 -23.65
C ASN A 165 -16.35 -0.31 -22.34
N LEU A 166 -15.54 0.37 -21.54
CA LEU A 166 -15.97 0.89 -20.24
C LEU A 166 -17.24 1.78 -20.30
N GLY A 167 -17.55 2.41 -21.44
CA GLY A 167 -18.61 3.39 -21.57
C GLY A 167 -20.05 2.84 -21.45
N ASP A 168 -20.30 1.56 -21.74
CA ASP A 168 -21.63 0.96 -21.59
C ASP A 168 -21.84 0.23 -20.26
N ASN A 169 -20.80 0.23 -19.41
CA ASN A 169 -20.83 -0.39 -18.10
C ASN A 169 -21.75 0.34 -17.10
N GLY A 170 -22.07 -0.33 -16.00
CA GLY A 170 -22.76 0.25 -14.86
C GLY A 170 -22.52 -0.57 -13.58
N GLY A 171 -23.16 -0.19 -12.48
CA GLY A 171 -22.83 -0.78 -11.18
C GLY A 171 -21.41 -0.38 -10.76
N GLY A 172 -20.68 -1.29 -10.10
CA GLY A 172 -19.33 -1.01 -9.64
C GLY A 172 -18.91 -1.86 -8.46
N ALA A 173 -17.91 -1.37 -7.72
CA ALA A 173 -17.38 -2.02 -6.54
C ALA A 173 -17.30 -1.06 -5.36
N SER A 174 -17.70 -1.55 -4.18
CA SER A 174 -17.28 -0.99 -2.90
C SER A 174 -15.86 -1.47 -2.61
N VAL A 175 -14.92 -0.54 -2.46
CA VAL A 175 -13.48 -0.80 -2.33
C VAL A 175 -13.00 -0.32 -0.97
N TRP A 176 -12.12 -1.11 -0.35
CA TRP A 176 -11.35 -0.68 0.82
C TRP A 176 -9.87 -0.98 0.61
N VAL A 177 -9.02 -0.02 0.99
CA VAL A 177 -7.57 -0.09 0.85
C VAL A 177 -6.91 -0.01 2.21
N ARG A 178 -5.93 -0.89 2.42
CA ARG A 178 -5.00 -0.86 3.56
C ARG A 178 -3.59 -0.64 3.04
N GLN A 179 -2.80 0.13 3.78
CA GLN A 179 -1.45 0.52 3.42
C GLN A 179 -0.51 0.36 4.63
N TRP A 180 0.59 -0.36 4.41
CA TRP A 180 1.71 -0.45 5.34
C TRP A 180 2.88 0.34 4.78
N TRP A 181 3.39 1.29 5.55
CA TRP A 181 4.40 2.22 5.04
C TRP A 181 5.77 1.56 4.90
N GLY A 182 6.42 1.86 3.78
CA GLY A 182 7.84 1.62 3.57
C GLY A 182 8.71 2.33 4.61
N GLU A 183 9.78 1.68 5.07
CA GLU A 183 10.84 2.39 5.81
C GLU A 183 11.83 2.98 4.80
N PHE A 184 12.25 4.23 5.06
CA PHE A 184 13.21 4.98 4.26
C PHE A 184 14.64 4.52 4.48
#